data_AF-A0AA43DHP5-F1
#
_entry.id   AF-A0AA43DHP5-F1
#
_cell.length_a   1.000
_cell.length_b   1.000
_cell.length_c   1.000
_cell.angle_alpha   90.00
_cell.angle_beta   90.00
_cell.angle_gamma   90.00
#
_symmetry.space_group_name_H-M   'P 1'
#
loop_
_entity.id
_entity.type
_entity.pdbx_description
1 polymer ?
#
loop_
_entity_poly.entity_id
_entity_poly.type
_entity_poly.pdbx_seq_one_letter_code
_entity_poly.pdbx_strand_id
1 'polypeptide(L)'
;MESKAKRSPVDSNPLSQKSEDELAGEVMAEPLQAESLPVVPQTAGPDTVALEEEQVKDEIDIQIDLLSDPDWVVRREAVITLGEMGDERCVEPLARALRDGDWQVREVAIEAMGQVGSPAVETLLKLLRDWEVRKYAIAALGKV
;
A
#
# COMPACT_ATOMS: atom_id res chain seq x y z
N MET A 1 -50.77 13.04 -38.51
CA MET A 1 -50.87 11.58 -38.70
C MET A 1 -49.59 11.10 -39.36
N GLU A 2 -49.17 9.86 -39.05
CA GLU A 2 -48.10 9.09 -39.70
C GLU A 2 -46.74 9.76 -40.03
N SER A 3 -45.67 9.23 -39.44
CA SER A 3 -44.49 8.83 -40.20
C SER A 3 -43.81 7.64 -39.51
N LYS A 4 -43.75 6.52 -40.24
CA LYS A 4 -43.20 5.24 -39.79
C LYS A 4 -41.68 5.21 -40.03
N ALA A 5 -40.93 4.71 -39.04
CA ALA A 5 -39.57 4.22 -39.26
C ALA A 5 -39.26 3.03 -38.33
N LYS A 6 -39.75 1.84 -38.68
CA LYS A 6 -39.30 0.55 -38.12
C LYS A 6 -38.83 -0.37 -39.25
N ARG A 7 -37.51 -0.49 -39.39
CA ARG A 7 -36.74 -1.51 -40.16
C ARG A 7 -35.39 -1.63 -39.42
N SER A 8 -34.75 -2.77 -39.25
CA SER A 8 -34.96 -4.13 -39.79
C SER A 8 -34.44 -5.20 -38.81
N PRO A 9 -34.96 -6.45 -38.86
CA PRO A 9 -34.30 -7.64 -38.30
C PRO A 9 -33.30 -8.23 -39.31
N VAL A 10 -32.47 -9.22 -38.88
CA VAL A 10 -31.28 -9.86 -39.55
C VAL A 10 -29.98 -9.41 -38.85
N ASP A 11 -29.05 -10.27 -38.38
CA ASP A 11 -28.81 -11.70 -38.64
C ASP A 11 -28.62 -12.56 -37.38
N SER A 12 -28.79 -13.87 -37.53
CA SER A 12 -28.39 -14.90 -36.55
C SER A 12 -27.29 -15.77 -37.14
N ASN A 13 -26.10 -15.87 -36.51
CA ASN A 13 -25.25 -17.05 -36.69
C ASN A 13 -24.14 -17.22 -35.64
N PRO A 14 -24.13 -18.33 -34.87
CA PRO A 14 -22.94 -18.87 -34.22
C PRO A 14 -22.49 -20.17 -34.91
N LEU A 15 -21.55 -20.05 -35.85
CA LEU A 15 -20.61 -21.10 -36.27
C LEU A 15 -19.30 -20.83 -35.50
N SER A 16 -18.46 -21.74 -34.99
CA SER A 16 -17.97 -23.06 -35.45
C SER A 16 -17.03 -23.62 -34.34
N GLN A 17 -16.73 -24.92 -34.10
CA GLN A 17 -17.18 -26.23 -34.65
C GLN A 17 -17.46 -27.21 -33.45
N LYS A 18 -17.83 -28.51 -33.57
CA LYS A 18 -17.06 -29.76 -33.83
C LYS A 18 -15.68 -29.89 -33.14
N SER A 19 -15.24 -31.03 -32.60
CA SER A 19 -15.86 -32.36 -32.31
C SER A 19 -14.85 -33.21 -31.49
N GLU A 20 -15.31 -34.31 -30.86
CA GLU A 20 -14.70 -35.67 -30.77
C GLU A 20 -13.14 -35.80 -30.85
N ASP A 21 -12.41 -36.55 -29.99
CA ASP A 21 -12.64 -37.96 -29.61
C ASP A 21 -11.75 -38.48 -28.42
N GLU A 22 -11.97 -39.75 -28.05
CA GLU A 22 -11.16 -40.80 -27.34
C GLU A 22 -9.77 -40.46 -26.71
N LEU A 23 -9.33 -40.88 -25.50
CA LEU A 23 -9.45 -42.10 -24.65
C LEU A 23 -8.38 -43.21 -24.90
N ALA A 24 -7.76 -43.71 -23.80
CA ALA A 24 -6.67 -44.72 -23.70
C ALA A 24 -5.30 -44.29 -24.29
N GLY A 25 -4.13 -44.52 -23.66
CA GLY A 25 -3.49 -45.82 -23.35
C GLY A 25 -2.39 -46.08 -24.41
N GLU A 26 -1.18 -46.58 -24.17
CA GLU A 26 -0.55 -47.24 -23.01
C GLU A 26 0.99 -47.36 -23.28
N VAL A 27 1.74 -48.00 -22.37
CA VAL A 27 3.05 -48.69 -22.56
C VAL A 27 4.37 -47.99 -23.00
N MET A 28 5.34 -48.04 -22.06
CA MET A 28 6.69 -48.67 -22.18
C MET A 28 7.98 -47.90 -22.60
N ALA A 29 8.98 -48.07 -21.72
CA ALA A 29 10.40 -48.41 -21.94
C ALA A 29 11.49 -47.32 -22.22
N GLU A 30 12.54 -47.46 -21.41
CA GLU A 30 13.95 -47.01 -21.46
C GLU A 30 14.68 -47.19 -22.82
N PRO A 31 15.90 -46.61 -23.08
CA PRO A 31 16.97 -46.39 -22.09
C PRO A 31 17.97 -45.20 -22.22
N LEU A 32 18.73 -45.07 -21.12
CA LEU A 32 20.13 -44.62 -20.93
C LEU A 32 21.03 -44.35 -22.17
N GLN A 33 21.75 -43.21 -22.14
CA GLN A 33 23.23 -43.07 -22.29
C GLN A 33 23.62 -41.57 -22.12
N ALA A 34 24.42 -41.20 -21.11
CA ALA A 34 25.89 -41.00 -21.15
C ALA A 34 26.28 -39.64 -21.79
N GLU A 35 27.23 -38.81 -21.32
CA GLU A 35 28.33 -38.89 -20.33
C GLU A 35 28.39 -37.54 -19.55
N SER A 36 28.89 -37.36 -18.32
CA SER A 36 30.31 -37.49 -17.91
C SER A 36 30.46 -37.28 -16.38
N LEU A 37 31.46 -37.91 -15.78
CA LEU A 37 31.89 -37.76 -14.37
C LEU A 37 32.91 -36.60 -14.21
N PRO A 38 33.46 -36.31 -13.01
CA PRO A 38 32.88 -36.16 -11.67
C PRO A 38 33.27 -34.80 -11.02
N VAL A 39 32.79 -34.51 -9.80
CA VAL A 39 33.61 -34.07 -8.65
C VAL A 39 32.68 -33.89 -7.44
N VAL A 40 32.98 -34.61 -6.36
CA VAL A 40 32.59 -34.22 -4.99
C VAL A 40 33.85 -33.65 -4.34
N PRO A 41 33.70 -32.64 -3.48
CA PRO A 41 33.92 -33.00 -2.09
C PRO A 41 32.75 -32.58 -1.19
N GLN A 42 32.34 -33.49 -0.32
CA GLN A 42 31.72 -33.08 0.94
C GLN A 42 32.78 -32.33 1.74
N THR A 43 32.52 -31.06 2.07
CA THR A 43 33.15 -30.41 3.22
C THR A 43 32.14 -29.59 3.96
N ALA A 44 31.91 -29.98 5.22
CA ALA A 44 31.44 -29.16 6.33
C ALA A 44 30.27 -28.19 6.07
N GLY A 45 29.17 -28.43 6.79
CA GLY A 45 28.40 -27.28 7.24
C GLY A 45 29.30 -26.40 8.13
N PRO A 46 29.17 -25.08 8.00
CA PRO A 46 28.98 -24.26 9.17
C PRO A 46 27.51 -23.87 9.21
N ASP A 47 26.98 -23.94 10.42
CA ASP A 47 25.82 -23.23 10.93
C ASP A 47 25.46 -22.00 10.07
N THR A 48 24.54 -22.18 9.12
CA THR A 48 23.72 -21.07 8.65
C THR A 48 22.79 -20.76 9.80
N VAL A 49 23.32 -20.02 10.77
CA VAL A 49 22.52 -19.29 11.74
C VAL A 49 21.59 -18.46 10.86
N ALA A 50 20.32 -18.88 10.81
CA ALA A 50 19.27 -18.05 10.29
C ALA A 50 19.17 -16.91 11.31
N LEU A 51 20.02 -15.91 11.12
CA LEU A 51 19.83 -14.60 11.71
C LEU A 51 18.51 -14.16 11.08
N GLU A 52 17.44 -14.34 11.86
CA GLU A 52 16.16 -13.73 11.60
C GLU A 52 16.48 -12.29 11.24
N GLU A 53 16.17 -11.89 9.99
CA GLU A 53 16.44 -10.54 9.53
C GLU A 53 15.64 -9.62 10.44
N GLU A 54 16.31 -9.07 11.46
CA GLU A 54 15.71 -8.19 12.46
C GLU A 54 15.02 -7.12 11.66
N GLN A 55 13.69 -7.18 11.61
CA GLN A 55 12.88 -6.26 10.83
C GLN A 55 13.02 -4.91 11.52
N VAL A 56 14.05 -4.16 11.11
CA VAL A 56 14.25 -2.76 11.47
C VAL A 56 13.04 -2.05 10.90
N LYS A 57 12.02 -1.90 11.75
CA LYS A 57 10.78 -1.23 11.40
C LYS A 57 11.16 0.20 11.01
N ASP A 58 10.72 0.64 9.84
CA ASP A 58 10.99 1.99 9.33
C ASP A 58 10.66 3.00 10.45
N GLU A 59 11.53 3.99 10.66
CA GLU A 59 11.36 4.95 11.77
C GLU A 59 10.01 5.68 11.68
N ILE A 60 9.50 5.88 10.46
CA ILE A 60 8.14 6.37 10.19
C ILE A 60 7.07 5.38 10.70
N ASP A 61 7.22 4.09 10.43
CA ASP A 61 6.25 3.07 10.86
C ASP A 61 6.25 2.91 12.39
N ILE A 62 7.41 3.07 13.06
CA ILE A 62 7.48 3.14 14.52
C ILE A 62 6.67 4.34 15.02
N GLN A 63 6.88 5.50 14.42
CA GLN A 63 6.22 6.74 14.85
C GLN A 63 4.71 6.74 14.54
N ILE A 64 4.28 6.05 13.47
CA ILE A 64 2.86 5.80 13.17
C ILE A 64 2.19 4.93 14.24
N ASP A 65 2.86 3.89 14.76
CA ASP A 65 2.33 3.11 15.89
C ASP A 65 2.13 4.00 17.14
N LEU A 66 3.12 4.86 17.45
CA LEU A 66 3.09 5.74 18.62
C LEU A 66 1.98 6.80 18.57
N LEU A 67 1.39 7.10 17.41
CA LEU A 67 0.16 7.90 17.31
C LEU A 67 -1.07 7.22 17.94
N SER A 68 -0.98 5.95 18.33
CA SER A 68 -2.05 5.22 19.02
C SER A 68 -1.78 5.02 20.52
N ASP A 69 -0.70 5.60 21.06
CA ASP A 69 -0.34 5.44 22.48
C ASP A 69 -1.39 6.08 23.41
N PRO A 70 -1.73 5.48 24.56
CA PRO A 70 -2.66 6.07 25.52
C PRO A 70 -2.19 7.43 26.07
N ASP A 71 -0.88 7.67 26.21
CA ASP A 71 -0.35 8.95 26.68
C ASP A 71 -0.31 9.97 25.53
N TRP A 72 -0.96 11.11 25.77
CA TRP A 72 -0.96 12.23 24.82
C TRP A 72 0.44 12.83 24.64
N VAL A 73 1.34 12.69 25.63
CA VAL A 73 2.73 13.13 25.51
C VAL A 73 3.45 12.30 24.44
N VAL A 74 3.29 10.98 24.49
CA VAL A 74 3.88 10.06 23.50
C VAL A 74 3.31 10.33 22.11
N ARG A 75 1.98 10.48 21.99
CA ARG A 75 1.35 10.88 20.71
C ARG A 75 1.83 12.25 20.21
N ARG A 76 2.08 13.21 21.10
CA ARG A 76 2.59 14.53 20.72
C ARG A 76 4.00 14.43 20.14
N GLU A 77 4.92 13.76 20.83
CA GLU A 77 6.29 13.55 20.31
C GLU A 77 6.26 12.72 19.00
N ALA A 78 5.34 11.77 18.87
CA ALA A 78 5.11 11.04 17.62
C ALA A 78 4.81 11.96 16.43
N VAL A 79 3.90 12.93 16.63
CA VAL A 79 3.57 13.94 15.60
C VAL A 79 4.75 14.88 15.30
N ILE A 80 5.55 15.29 16.30
CA ILE A 80 6.74 16.14 16.09
C ILE A 80 7.70 15.47 15.11
N THR A 81 8.14 14.25 15.42
CA THR A 81 9.14 13.55 14.60
C THR A 81 8.62 13.27 13.19
N LEU A 82 7.35 12.87 13.03
CA LEU A 82 6.73 12.71 11.70
C LEU A 82 6.74 14.00 10.87
N GLY A 83 6.60 15.17 11.52
CA GLY A 83 6.74 16.48 10.87
C GLY A 83 8.18 16.80 10.47
N GLU A 84 9.14 16.57 11.38
CA GLU A 84 10.57 16.80 11.15
C GLU A 84 11.16 15.89 10.06
N MET A 85 10.61 14.68 9.88
CA MET A 85 10.99 13.75 8.81
C MET A 85 10.61 14.24 7.41
N GLY A 86 9.55 15.04 7.26
CA GLY A 86 9.14 15.65 5.99
C GLY A 86 8.70 14.69 4.87
N ASP A 87 8.53 13.40 5.15
CA ASP A 87 8.14 12.36 4.17
C ASP A 87 6.64 12.49 3.82
N GLU A 88 6.29 12.28 2.55
CA GLU A 88 4.89 12.24 2.08
C GLU A 88 4.07 11.14 2.79
N ARG A 89 4.72 10.04 3.20
CA ARG A 89 4.11 8.99 4.03
C ARG A 89 3.55 9.51 5.35
N CYS A 90 4.09 10.61 5.89
CA CYS A 90 3.62 11.22 7.14
C CYS A 90 2.28 11.96 6.98
N VAL A 91 1.89 12.38 5.76
CA VAL A 91 0.72 13.26 5.53
C VAL A 91 -0.58 12.66 6.06
N GLU A 92 -0.84 11.39 5.77
CA GLU A 92 -2.10 10.72 6.13
C GLU A 92 -2.17 10.32 7.64
N PRO A 93 -1.07 9.88 8.29
CA PRO A 93 -0.95 9.84 9.76
C PRO A 93 -1.18 11.19 10.44
N LEU A 94 -0.50 12.26 9.99
CA LEU A 94 -0.63 13.61 10.55
C LEU A 94 -2.05 14.17 10.36
N ALA A 95 -2.70 13.87 9.22
CA ALA A 95 -4.11 14.19 8.99
C ALA A 95 -5.07 13.53 9.99
N ARG A 96 -4.73 12.34 10.53
CA ARG A 96 -5.47 11.74 11.66
C ARG A 96 -5.20 12.46 12.97
N ALA A 97 -3.95 12.85 13.23
CA ALA A 97 -3.57 13.59 14.44
C ALA A 97 -4.26 14.97 14.58
N LEU A 98 -4.69 15.60 13.47
CA LEU A 98 -5.56 16.79 13.50
C LEU A 98 -6.94 16.54 14.17
N ARG A 99 -7.33 15.27 14.36
CA ARG A 99 -8.53 14.82 15.10
C ARG A 99 -8.23 14.19 16.46
N ASP A 100 -7.00 14.31 16.98
CA ASP A 100 -6.67 13.77 18.31
C ASP A 100 -7.60 14.35 19.40
N GLY A 101 -7.85 13.61 20.48
CA GLY A 101 -8.64 14.11 21.61
C GLY A 101 -7.93 15.24 22.36
N ASP A 102 -6.60 15.19 22.47
CA ASP A 102 -5.81 16.21 23.13
C ASP A 102 -5.52 17.43 22.22
N TRP A 103 -5.51 18.62 22.82
CA TRP A 103 -5.37 19.87 22.08
C TRP A 103 -3.93 20.18 21.68
N GLN A 104 -2.94 19.72 22.44
CA GLN A 104 -1.52 19.92 22.15
C GLN A 104 -1.08 19.02 20.99
N VAL A 105 -1.57 17.78 20.94
CA VAL A 105 -1.35 16.88 19.79
C VAL A 105 -1.91 17.50 18.50
N ARG A 106 -3.15 18.04 18.54
CA ARG A 106 -3.74 18.74 17.40
C ARG A 106 -2.98 20.00 16.98
N GLU A 107 -2.42 20.76 17.92
CA GLU A 107 -1.62 21.97 17.62
C GLU A 107 -0.32 21.61 16.90
N VAL A 108 0.41 20.62 17.41
CA VAL A 108 1.64 20.11 16.78
C VAL A 108 1.34 19.51 15.41
N ALA A 109 0.20 18.83 15.20
CA ALA A 109 -0.17 18.26 13.91
C ALA A 109 -0.35 19.33 12.81
N ILE A 110 -0.72 20.56 13.17
CA ILE A 110 -0.78 21.70 12.25
C ILE A 110 0.63 22.14 11.83
N GLU A 111 1.60 22.05 12.74
CA GLU A 111 3.00 22.41 12.50
C GLU A 111 3.71 21.36 11.66
N ALA A 112 3.54 20.08 12.02
CA ALA A 112 4.06 18.96 11.27
C ALA A 112 3.54 18.93 9.81
N MET A 113 2.25 19.20 9.59
CA MET A 113 1.71 19.33 8.22
C MET A 113 2.30 20.52 7.45
N GLY A 114 2.69 21.60 8.14
CA GLY A 114 3.47 22.70 7.55
C GLY A 114 4.90 22.32 7.20
N GLN A 115 5.57 21.57 8.08
CA GLN A 115 6.94 21.08 7.88
C GLN A 115 7.06 20.09 6.71
N VAL A 116 6.08 19.19 6.53
CA VAL A 116 6.00 18.31 5.35
C VAL A 116 5.78 19.13 4.07
N GLY A 117 5.01 20.22 4.14
CA GLY A 117 4.90 21.20 3.06
C GLY A 117 4.04 20.73 1.88
N SER A 118 4.60 20.78 0.67
CA SER A 118 3.85 20.56 -0.59
C SER A 118 3.01 19.26 -0.65
N PRO A 119 3.50 18.08 -0.20
CA PRO A 119 2.69 16.85 -0.17
C PRO A 119 1.43 16.95 0.70
N ALA A 120 1.45 17.77 1.77
CA ALA A 120 0.30 17.93 2.64
C ALA A 120 -0.85 18.72 1.98
N VAL A 121 -0.59 19.54 0.96
CA VAL A 121 -1.56 20.49 0.38
C VAL A 121 -2.82 19.79 -0.13
N GLU A 122 -2.71 18.69 -0.88
CA GLU A 122 -3.89 18.01 -1.42
C GLU A 122 -4.79 17.45 -0.31
N THR A 123 -4.17 16.88 0.73
CA THR A 123 -4.89 16.35 1.90
C THR A 123 -5.53 17.47 2.71
N LEU A 124 -4.82 18.56 2.97
CA LEU A 124 -5.37 19.73 3.65
C LEU A 124 -6.56 20.35 2.89
N LEU A 125 -6.49 20.44 1.56
CA LEU A 125 -7.61 20.89 0.72
C LEU A 125 -8.84 19.97 0.81
N LYS A 126 -8.65 18.64 0.96
CA LYS A 126 -9.76 17.70 1.23
C LYS A 126 -10.36 17.96 2.62
N LEU A 127 -9.52 18.18 3.64
CA LEU A 127 -9.94 18.44 5.02
C LEU A 127 -10.71 19.76 5.21
N LEU A 128 -10.58 20.74 4.30
CA LEU A 128 -11.41 21.95 4.30
C LEU A 128 -12.92 21.67 4.18
N ARG A 129 -13.32 20.50 3.65
CA ARG A 129 -14.72 20.09 3.53
C ARG A 129 -15.30 19.57 4.84
N ASP A 130 -14.47 18.94 5.67
CA ASP A 130 -14.83 18.59 7.04
C ASP A 130 -15.15 19.89 7.82
N TRP A 131 -16.03 19.83 8.81
CA TRP A 131 -16.35 20.98 9.67
C TRP A 131 -15.50 20.99 10.94
N GLU A 132 -15.08 19.80 11.42
CA GLU A 132 -14.37 19.63 12.69
C GLU A 132 -12.92 20.11 12.59
N VAL A 133 -12.20 19.61 11.57
CA VAL A 133 -10.78 19.96 11.33
C VAL A 133 -10.58 21.17 10.43
N ARG A 134 -11.65 21.81 9.93
CA ARG A 134 -11.56 22.92 8.95
C ARG A 134 -10.61 24.03 9.37
N LYS A 135 -10.73 24.46 10.63
CA LYS A 135 -9.90 25.51 11.24
C LYS A 135 -8.42 25.12 11.30
N TYR A 136 -8.14 23.83 11.53
CA TYR A 136 -6.79 23.28 11.59
C TYR A 136 -6.19 23.14 10.19
N ALA A 137 -6.98 22.69 9.21
CA ALA A 137 -6.57 22.64 7.81
C ALA A 137 -6.26 24.04 7.24
N ILE A 138 -7.06 25.06 7.57
CA ILE A 138 -6.77 26.47 7.21
C ILE A 138 -5.47 26.94 7.87
N ALA A 139 -5.25 26.64 9.16
CA ALA A 139 -4.04 27.03 9.87
C ALA A 139 -2.79 26.35 9.31
N ALA A 140 -2.87 25.07 8.94
CA ALA A 140 -1.77 24.32 8.33
C ALA A 140 -1.45 24.83 6.93
N LEU A 141 -2.45 25.12 6.10
CA LEU A 141 -2.26 25.76 4.78
C LEU A 141 -1.62 27.15 4.86
N GLY A 142 -1.67 27.82 6.01
CA GLY A 142 -0.94 29.07 6.27
C GLY A 142 0.50 28.88 6.78
N LYS A 143 0.92 27.63 7.05
CA LYS A 143 2.28 27.23 7.47
C LYS A 143 3.04 26.44 6.39
N VAL A 144 2.37 26.01 5.31
CA VAL A 144 2.94 25.37 4.10
C VAL A 144 3.48 26.40 3.11
#